data_AF-A0A7S2MZE3-F1
#
_entry.id   AF-A0A7S2MZE3-F1
#
_cell.length_a   1.000
_cell.length_b   1.000
_cell.length_c   1.000
_cell.angle_alpha   90.00
_cell.angle_beta   90.00
_cell.angle_gamma   90.00
#
_symmetry.space_group_name_H-M   'P 1'
#
loop_
_entity.id
_entity.type
_entity.pdbx_description
1 polymer ?
#
loop_
_entity_poly.entity_id
_entity_poly.type
_entity_poly.pdbx_seq_one_letter_code
_entity_poly.pdbx_strand_id
1 'polypeptide(L)'
;MSEEKKLIVLISNGVSDRMQASNQNMTMTILNAKKVPYEKVDGMDPEQRERRNELFGISGVRGNYPQFFFESKDGKTEFFGNYEKFEAVSETSSWSDDVVQANPDVESWGKVFGNVVESFP
;
A
#
# COMPACT_ATOMS: atom_id res chain seq x y z
N MET A 1 17.54 5.03 -10.42
CA MET A 1 17.08 4.06 -9.40
C MET A 1 16.01 4.79 -8.61
N SER A 2 14.82 4.20 -8.43
CA SER A 2 13.79 4.83 -7.60
C SER A 2 14.24 4.85 -6.14
N GLU A 3 13.86 5.86 -5.37
CA GLU A 3 14.30 5.98 -3.97
C GLU A 3 13.66 4.90 -3.08
N GLU A 4 14.37 4.50 -2.02
CA GLU A 4 13.84 3.60 -1.00
C GLU A 4 12.64 4.23 -0.30
N LYS A 5 11.65 3.41 -0.02
CA LYS A 5 10.39 3.85 0.62
C LYS A 5 9.82 2.76 1.51
N LYS A 6 9.04 3.14 2.50
CA LYS A 6 8.26 2.22 3.32
C LYS A 6 6.82 2.18 2.82
N LEU A 7 6.25 0.98 2.75
CA LEU A 7 4.83 0.82 2.48
C LEU A 7 4.06 0.92 3.80
N ILE A 8 3.07 1.81 3.85
CA ILE A 8 2.12 1.90 4.95
C ILE A 8 0.76 1.46 4.43
N VAL A 9 0.13 0.52 5.14
CA VAL A 9 -1.22 0.02 4.84
C VAL A 9 -2.14 0.43 5.97
N LEU A 10 -3.04 1.37 5.66
CA LEU A 10 -4.11 1.79 6.55
C LEU A 10 -5.27 0.81 6.45
N ILE A 11 -5.57 0.15 7.56
CA ILE A 11 -6.67 -0.80 7.72
C ILE A 11 -7.64 -0.35 8.81
N SER A 12 -8.67 -1.14 9.06
CA SER A 12 -9.50 -1.07 10.25
C SER A 12 -9.94 -2.47 10.66
N ASN A 13 -9.53 -2.91 11.85
CA ASN A 13 -9.99 -4.18 12.42
C ASN A 13 -11.47 -4.15 12.86
N GLY A 14 -12.07 -2.95 12.92
CA GLY A 14 -13.48 -2.74 13.26
C GLY A 14 -14.44 -2.58 12.10
N VAL A 15 -13.98 -2.79 10.87
CA VAL A 15 -14.83 -2.54 9.70
C VAL A 15 -15.99 -3.53 9.66
N SER A 16 -17.22 -3.02 9.59
CA SER A 16 -18.43 -3.84 9.44
C SER A 16 -18.77 -4.14 7.98
N ASP A 17 -18.22 -3.34 7.05
CA ASP A 17 -18.35 -3.56 5.63
C ASP A 17 -17.56 -4.82 5.21
N ARG A 18 -18.31 -5.81 4.70
CA ARG A 18 -17.75 -7.11 4.31
C ARG A 18 -16.78 -7.03 3.13
N MET A 19 -16.99 -6.09 2.20
CA MET A 19 -16.11 -5.90 1.06
C MET A 19 -14.78 -5.32 1.52
N GLN A 20 -14.80 -4.28 2.36
CA GLN A 20 -13.58 -3.73 2.94
C GLN A 20 -12.84 -4.75 3.80
N ALA A 21 -13.56 -5.55 4.61
CA ALA A 21 -12.95 -6.65 5.35
C ALA A 21 -12.23 -7.65 4.41
N SER A 22 -12.87 -8.06 3.31
CA SER A 22 -12.28 -8.98 2.33
C SER A 22 -11.07 -8.37 1.62
N ASN A 23 -11.16 -7.10 1.21
CA ASN A 23 -10.10 -6.39 0.50
C ASN A 23 -8.84 -6.27 1.36
N GLN A 24 -9.00 -6.00 2.66
CA GLN A 24 -7.89 -5.96 3.61
C GLN A 24 -7.25 -7.34 3.77
N ASN A 25 -8.07 -8.40 3.90
CA ASN A 25 -7.55 -9.77 4.01
C ASN A 25 -6.75 -10.16 2.76
N MET A 26 -7.29 -9.90 1.57
CA MET A 26 -6.61 -10.18 0.30
C MET A 26 -5.29 -9.40 0.18
N THR A 27 -5.31 -8.13 0.57
CA THR A 27 -4.11 -7.28 0.62
C THR A 27 -3.01 -7.92 1.46
N MET A 28 -3.32 -8.33 2.69
CA MET A 28 -2.34 -8.95 3.58
C MET A 28 -1.83 -10.27 3.01
N THR A 29 -2.70 -11.10 2.43
CA THR A 29 -2.30 -12.34 1.77
C THR A 29 -1.31 -12.10 0.64
N ILE A 30 -1.58 -11.14 -0.24
CA ILE A 30 -0.71 -10.83 -1.39
C ILE A 30 0.64 -10.27 -0.93
N LEU A 31 0.64 -9.27 -0.03
CA LEU A 31 1.88 -8.66 0.47
C LEU A 31 2.76 -9.69 1.18
N ASN A 32 2.16 -10.54 2.02
CA ASN A 32 2.89 -11.60 2.73
C ASN A 32 3.44 -12.66 1.76
N ALA A 33 2.64 -13.11 0.79
CA ALA A 33 3.07 -14.10 -0.21
C ALA A 33 4.24 -13.58 -1.07
N LYS A 34 4.23 -12.28 -1.40
CA LYS A 34 5.27 -11.60 -2.18
C LYS A 34 6.43 -11.09 -1.32
N LYS A 35 6.38 -11.27 0.01
CA LYS A 35 7.38 -10.79 0.98
C LYS A 35 7.67 -9.30 0.89
N VAL A 36 6.65 -8.49 0.62
CA VAL A 36 6.76 -7.03 0.66
C VAL A 36 6.62 -6.58 2.10
N PRO A 37 7.61 -5.90 2.70
CA PRO A 37 7.47 -5.38 4.06
C PRO A 37 6.49 -4.21 4.07
N TYR A 38 5.74 -4.08 5.16
CA TYR A 38 4.79 -2.97 5.35
C TYR A 38 4.59 -2.63 6.82
N GLU A 39 4.34 -1.35 7.08
CA GLU A 39 3.78 -0.86 8.32
C GLU A 39 2.25 -0.96 8.25
N LYS A 40 1.64 -1.46 9.32
CA LYS A 40 0.18 -1.55 9.43
C LYS A 40 -0.30 -0.45 10.37
N VAL A 41 -1.19 0.41 9.87
CA VAL A 41 -1.88 1.41 10.70
C VAL A 41 -3.34 0.97 10.86
N ASP A 42 -3.80 0.76 12.10
CA ASP A 42 -5.19 0.38 12.38
C ASP A 42 -6.02 1.62 12.73
N GLY A 43 -6.99 1.93 11.86
CA GLY A 43 -7.85 3.08 12.03
C GLY A 43 -8.90 2.93 13.13
N MET A 44 -9.05 1.75 13.74
CA MET A 44 -9.84 1.55 14.96
C MET A 44 -9.02 1.74 16.25
N ASP A 45 -7.69 1.64 16.17
CA ASP A 45 -6.81 1.75 17.34
C ASP A 45 -6.71 3.22 17.82
N PRO A 46 -7.16 3.53 19.05
CA PRO A 46 -7.06 4.89 19.60
C PRO A 46 -5.64 5.41 19.73
N GLU A 47 -4.64 4.54 19.92
CA GLU A 47 -3.23 4.94 20.04
C GLU A 47 -2.67 5.44 18.70
N GLN A 48 -3.24 4.98 17.59
CA GLN A 48 -2.81 5.34 16.23
C GLN A 48 -3.65 6.48 15.62
N ARG A 49 -4.50 7.12 16.43
CA ARG A 49 -5.44 8.16 15.97
C ARG A 49 -4.77 9.30 15.22
N GLU A 50 -3.59 9.75 15.68
CA GLU A 50 -2.84 10.83 15.05
C GLU A 50 -2.34 10.44 13.67
N ARG A 51 -1.60 9.33 13.57
CA ARG A 51 -1.11 8.78 12.30
C ARG A 51 -2.24 8.50 11.33
N ARG A 52 -3.34 7.92 11.80
CA ARG A 52 -4.55 7.68 11.00
C ARG A 52 -5.13 9.00 10.46
N ASN A 53 -5.23 10.04 11.28
CA ASN A 53 -5.75 11.33 10.85
C ASN A 53 -4.84 12.01 9.81
N GLU A 54 -3.53 11.88 9.96
CA GLU A 54 -2.53 12.33 8.98
C GLU A 54 -2.77 11.64 7.62
N LEU A 55 -2.84 10.30 7.61
CA LEU A 55 -3.06 9.51 6.39
C LEU A 55 -4.39 9.86 5.70
N PHE A 56 -5.46 10.06 6.46
CA PHE A 56 -6.72 10.57 5.92
C PHE A 56 -6.63 11.99 5.36
N GLY A 57 -5.77 12.84 5.94
CA GLY A 57 -5.48 14.17 5.41
C GLY A 57 -4.74 14.09 4.08
N ILE A 58 -3.79 13.15 3.95
CA ILE A 58 -3.00 12.93 2.74
C ILE A 58 -3.87 12.36 1.61
N SER A 59 -4.70 11.34 1.88
CA SER A 59 -5.54 10.72 0.85
C SER A 59 -6.81 11.51 0.52
N GLY A 60 -7.28 12.34 1.45
CA GLY A 60 -8.59 12.98 1.38
C GLY A 60 -9.78 12.02 1.54
N VAL A 61 -9.53 10.73 1.81
CA VAL A 61 -10.57 9.68 1.91
C VAL A 61 -10.63 9.13 3.33
N ARG A 62 -11.81 9.23 3.96
CA ARG A 62 -12.05 8.72 5.32
C ARG A 62 -12.94 7.48 5.30
N GLY A 63 -12.63 6.51 6.17
CA GLY A 63 -13.50 5.34 6.40
C GLY A 63 -13.60 4.36 5.22
N ASN A 64 -12.62 4.39 4.32
CA ASN A 64 -12.48 3.42 3.23
C ASN A 64 -11.13 2.72 3.39
N TYR A 65 -11.15 1.39 3.45
CA TYR A 65 -10.00 0.54 3.73
C TYR A 65 -9.95 -0.63 2.74
N PRO A 66 -8.75 -1.13 2.40
CA PRO A 66 -7.44 -0.59 2.75
C PRO A 66 -7.09 0.68 1.95
N GLN A 67 -6.19 1.50 2.50
CA GLN A 67 -5.48 2.58 1.79
C GLN A 67 -3.98 2.36 1.89
N PHE A 68 -3.27 2.73 0.83
CA PHE A 68 -1.83 2.48 0.70
C PHE A 68 -1.08 3.80 0.56
N PHE A 69 0.04 3.89 1.26
CA PHE A 69 0.90 5.06 1.25
C PHE A 69 2.36 4.64 1.15
N PHE A 70 3.18 5.53 0.59
CA PHE A 70 4.62 5.40 0.64
C PHE A 70 5.20 6.52 1.49
N GLU A 71 6.04 6.15 2.45
CA GLU A 71 6.89 7.09 3.18
C GLU A 71 8.29 7.02 2.61
N SER A 72 8.87 8.16 2.24
CA SER A 72 10.27 8.27 1.82
C SER A 72 11.20 8.53 3.01
N LYS A 73 12.51 8.39 2.78
CA LYS A 73 13.54 8.53 3.82
C LYS A 73 13.53 9.91 4.52
N ASP A 74 13.09 10.95 3.82
CA ASP A 74 12.94 12.31 4.35
C ASP A 74 11.68 12.50 5.22
N GLY A 75 10.87 11.45 5.41
CA GLY A 75 9.64 11.45 6.18
C GLY A 75 8.41 11.93 5.41
N LYS A 76 8.54 12.23 4.11
CA LYS A 76 7.38 12.61 3.28
C LYS A 76 6.51 11.37 3.02
N THR A 77 5.23 11.47 3.36
CA THR A 77 4.24 10.42 3.08
C THR A 77 3.34 10.82 1.92
N GLU A 78 3.19 9.92 0.94
CA GLU A 78 2.38 10.11 -0.26
C GLU A 78 1.33 9.01 -0.40
N PHE A 79 0.14 9.39 -0.87
CA PHE A 79 -0.93 8.43 -1.14
C PHE A 79 -0.63 7.65 -2.43
N PHE A 80 -0.54 6.32 -2.31
CA PHE A 80 -0.39 5.45 -3.47
C PHE A 80 -1.74 5.15 -4.12
N GLY A 81 -2.74 4.75 -3.33
CA GLY A 81 -4.07 4.40 -3.84
C GLY A 81 -4.95 3.60 -2.88
N ASN A 82 -6.11 3.18 -3.39
CA ASN A 82 -7.06 2.29 -2.74
C ASN A 82 -6.80 0.82 -3.14
N TYR A 83 -7.71 -0.08 -2.72
CA TYR A 83 -7.65 -1.50 -3.10
C TYR A 83 -7.67 -1.75 -4.62
N GLU A 84 -8.52 -1.05 -5.37
CA GLU A 84 -8.64 -1.26 -6.83
C GLU A 84 -7.31 -1.00 -7.54
N LYS A 85 -6.62 0.08 -7.18
CA LYS A 85 -5.28 0.36 -7.71
C LYS A 85 -4.28 -0.73 -7.31
N PHE A 86 -4.29 -1.15 -6.04
CA PHE A 86 -3.40 -2.21 -5.56
C PHE A 86 -3.64 -3.53 -6.30
N GLU A 87 -4.90 -3.91 -6.50
CA GLU A 87 -5.29 -5.13 -7.20
C GLU A 87 -4.79 -5.12 -8.64
N ALA A 88 -5.02 -4.02 -9.39
CA ALA A 88 -4.53 -3.86 -10.75
C ALA A 88 -2.99 -3.98 -10.84
N VAL A 89 -2.25 -3.41 -9.89
CA VAL A 89 -0.79 -3.56 -9.83
C VAL A 89 -0.39 -4.99 -9.47
N SER A 90 -1.14 -5.67 -8.59
CA SER A 90 -0.86 -7.06 -8.20
C SER A 90 -0.95 -8.05 -9.37
N GLU A 91 -1.85 -7.81 -10.33
CA GLU A 91 -1.99 -8.62 -11.54
C GLU A 91 -0.75 -8.55 -12.44
N THR A 92 -0.01 -7.45 -12.39
CA THR A 92 1.24 -7.30 -13.15
C THR A 92 2.42 -8.07 -12.55
N SER A 93 2.24 -8.68 -11.36
CA SER A 93 3.33 -9.36 -10.66
C SER A 93 3.79 -10.67 -11.31
N SER A 94 3.07 -11.16 -12.32
CA SER A 94 3.41 -12.33 -13.13
C SER A 94 3.91 -11.95 -14.53
N TRP A 95 3.96 -10.66 -14.86
CA TRP A 95 4.43 -10.20 -16.17
C TRP A 95 5.94 -10.48 -16.31
N SER A 96 6.34 -10.89 -17.52
CA SER A 96 7.76 -11.02 -17.86
C SER A 96 8.40 -9.65 -18.10
N ASP A 97 9.73 -9.61 -18.02
CA ASP A 97 10.50 -8.38 -18.24
C ASP A 97 10.20 -7.74 -19.61
N ASP A 98 10.07 -8.55 -20.67
CA ASP A 98 9.72 -8.07 -22.01
C ASP A 98 8.34 -7.38 -22.04
N VAL A 99 7.35 -7.90 -21.31
CA VAL A 99 6.01 -7.30 -21.22
C VAL A 99 6.06 -6.00 -20.43
N VAL A 100 6.84 -5.95 -19.35
CA VAL A 100 7.02 -4.71 -18.57
C VAL A 100 7.75 -3.64 -19.40
N GLN A 101 8.74 -4.04 -20.20
CA GLN A 101 9.49 -3.15 -21.07
C GLN A 101 8.64 -2.62 -22.24
N ALA A 102 7.76 -3.45 -22.80
CA ALA A 102 6.81 -3.05 -23.83
C ALA A 102 5.69 -2.12 -23.31
N ASN A 103 5.48 -2.07 -21.99
CA ASN A 103 4.46 -1.25 -21.33
C ASN A 103 5.10 -0.30 -20.29
N PRO A 104 5.94 0.66 -20.72
CA PRO A 104 6.69 1.53 -19.81
C PRO A 104 5.80 2.42 -18.94
N ASP A 105 4.61 2.77 -19.41
CA ASP A 105 3.66 3.65 -18.70
C ASP A 105 2.88 2.93 -17.59
N VAL A 106 2.93 1.59 -17.55
CA VAL A 106 2.24 0.81 -16.50
C VAL A 106 3.06 0.84 -15.20
N GLU A 107 2.39 1.17 -14.10
CA GLU A 107 2.87 1.00 -12.72
C GLU A 107 2.93 -0.50 -12.36
N SER A 108 3.92 -1.22 -12.89
CA SER A 108 4.06 -2.65 -12.62
C SER A 108 4.48 -2.93 -11.17
N TRP A 109 4.22 -4.14 -10.68
CA TRP A 109 4.55 -4.58 -9.33
C TRP A 109 6.00 -4.31 -8.97
N GLY A 110 6.94 -4.64 -9.87
CA GLY A 110 8.36 -4.40 -9.67
C GLY A 110 8.71 -2.91 -9.58
N LYS A 111 8.07 -2.05 -10.39
CA LYS A 111 8.28 -0.59 -10.33
C LYS A 111 7.73 0.01 -9.04
N VAL A 112 6.59 -0.49 -8.57
CA VAL A 112 5.89 0.04 -7.40
C VAL A 112 6.53 -0.44 -6.10
N PHE A 113 6.79 -1.74 -5.96
CA PHE A 113 7.20 -2.38 -4.71
C PHE A 113 8.68 -2.80 -4.66
N GLY A 114 9.43 -2.69 -5.77
CA GLY A 114 10.81 -3.18 -5.84
C GLY A 114 11.81 -2.51 -4.90
N ASN A 115 11.52 -1.29 -4.46
CA ASN A 115 12.36 -0.52 -3.53
C ASN A 115 11.69 -0.29 -2.17
N VAL A 116 10.71 -1.14 -1.83
CA VAL A 116 10.05 -1.10 -0.52
C VAL A 116 10.93 -1.79 0.51
N VAL A 117 11.27 -1.06 1.56
CA VAL A 117 12.16 -1.50 2.65
C VAL A 117 11.41 -1.54 3.99
N GLU A 118 11.88 -2.37 4.91
CA GLU A 118 11.33 -2.46 6.27
C GLU A 118 11.74 -1.25 7.13
N SER A 119 12.99 -0.82 7.01
CA SER A 119 13.56 0.34 7.69
C SER A 119 14.52 1.09 6.78
N PHE A 120 14.69 2.39 7.03
CA PHE A 120 15.71 3.17 6.34
C PHE A 120 17.08 2.93 7.00
N PRO A 121 18.16 2.83 6.22
CA PRO A 121 19.52 2.74 6.74
C PRO A 121 20.03 4.06 7.33
#